data_AF-A0A8J7PUF5-F1
#
_entry.id   AF-A0A8J7PUF5-F1
#
_cell.length_a   1.000
_cell.length_b   1.000
_cell.length_c   1.000
_cell.angle_alpha   90.00
_cell.angle_beta   90.00
_cell.angle_gamma   90.00
#
_symmetry.space_group_name_H-M   'P 1'
#
loop_
_entity.id
_entity.type
_entity.pdbx_description
1 polymer ?
#
loop_
_entity_poly.entity_id
_entity_poly.type
_entity_poly.pdbx_seq_one_letter_code
_entity_poly.pdbx_strand_id
1 'polypeptide(L)'
;MASITLSRYECSADLLPAVCAVCGAPGRDNVAHTFTWRPSWSEARGLRDSWVTRTATVRLPMCPAHARQRRRKDRFVIITILPMLALVAVALSPMIGLFRGLRPFEESAVITVAAALLLGWFGILHFFFADRFQVVEITERSVTLRGVDRRFAAAVRGDLEPEPGDSDGPPGAQPVDGANPGGAQSHDPTEVVVTEAEYQADALPALCARCGAPATARVRRRLRILPNRLTWLWTIPFLAGLIFCPPLFILVLVVFGKRADVCVPMCAEHEGHWVTPDRVGGRLVLPIWSLVATGLTVCAILDPEYRWLYVAGAVLTLLAVIGVLQVTTGQLVLAVAGEGSDVRLKRVHPAFAAAVAAERQRNRPERPGRYQRPEDEWDDYDDEAMERRGRAPRDDWDDEDDYDRRARVD
;
A
#
# COMPACT_ATOMS: atom_id res chain seq x y z
N MET A 1 -10.09 -1.45 6.31
CA MET A 1 -10.84 -1.89 5.11
C MET A 1 -11.58 -3.17 5.43
N ALA A 2 -12.73 -3.39 4.80
CA ALA A 2 -13.55 -4.58 4.97
C ALA A 2 -13.29 -5.63 3.87
N SER A 3 -13.75 -6.85 4.12
CA SER A 3 -13.95 -7.88 3.10
C SER A 3 -15.45 -8.03 2.81
N ILE A 4 -15.75 -8.32 1.55
CA ILE A 4 -17.12 -8.49 1.08
C ILE A 4 -17.19 -9.57 0.00
N THR A 5 -18.24 -10.38 0.05
CA THR A 5 -18.55 -11.38 -0.97
C THR A 5 -19.69 -10.83 -1.81
N LEU A 6 -19.44 -10.67 -3.11
CA LEU A 6 -20.45 -10.21 -4.07
C LEU A 6 -20.88 -11.39 -4.93
N SER A 7 -22.18 -11.60 -5.11
CA SER A 7 -22.65 -12.57 -6.09
C SER A 7 -22.35 -12.09 -7.52
N ARG A 8 -22.17 -13.01 -8.46
CA ARG A 8 -22.00 -12.67 -9.88
C ARG A 8 -23.20 -11.91 -10.43
N TYR A 9 -24.40 -12.23 -9.93
CA TYR A 9 -25.63 -11.56 -10.32
C TYR A 9 -25.61 -10.08 -9.91
N GLU A 10 -25.26 -9.76 -8.66
CA GLU A 10 -25.14 -8.36 -8.21
C GLU A 10 -24.08 -7.60 -9.00
N CYS A 11 -22.97 -8.26 -9.35
CA CYS A 11 -21.88 -7.67 -10.10
C CYS A 11 -22.24 -7.36 -11.57
N SER A 12 -23.11 -8.16 -12.19
CA SER A 12 -23.49 -8.02 -13.60
C SER A 12 -24.77 -7.20 -13.80
N ALA A 13 -25.68 -7.22 -12.83
CA ALA A 13 -26.96 -6.51 -12.86
C ALA A 13 -26.86 -5.05 -12.38
N ASP A 14 -25.65 -4.54 -12.10
CA ASP A 14 -25.39 -3.18 -11.59
C ASP A 14 -26.23 -2.86 -10.31
N LEU A 15 -26.47 -3.88 -9.46
CA LEU A 15 -27.26 -3.77 -8.22
C LEU A 15 -26.45 -3.28 -7.01
N LEU A 16 -25.21 -2.85 -7.23
CA LEU A 16 -24.35 -2.39 -6.14
C LEU A 16 -24.82 -1.01 -5.63
N PRO A 17 -24.74 -0.76 -4.32
CA PRO A 17 -25.17 0.50 -3.73
C PRO A 17 -24.36 1.67 -4.28
N ALA A 18 -24.97 2.84 -4.41
CA ALA A 18 -24.35 4.07 -4.92
C ALA A 18 -23.33 4.71 -3.95
N VAL A 19 -22.46 3.90 -3.36
CA VAL A 19 -21.41 4.26 -2.40
C VAL A 19 -20.07 3.86 -3.00
N CYS A 20 -19.09 4.77 -2.99
CA CYS A 20 -17.79 4.53 -3.56
C CYS A 20 -17.06 3.40 -2.82
N ALA A 21 -16.77 2.31 -3.54
CA ALA A 21 -16.07 1.14 -2.98
C ALA A 21 -14.68 1.45 -2.38
N VAL A 22 -14.07 2.58 -2.76
CA VAL A 22 -12.73 3.01 -2.31
C VAL A 22 -12.76 3.86 -1.04
N CYS A 23 -13.78 4.70 -0.85
CA CYS A 23 -13.75 5.74 0.19
C CYS A 23 -15.09 6.01 0.89
N GLY A 24 -16.17 5.31 0.53
CA GLY A 24 -17.47 5.46 1.19
C GLY A 24 -18.25 6.73 0.83
N ALA A 25 -17.70 7.65 0.02
CA ALA A 25 -18.44 8.81 -0.50
C ALA A 25 -19.47 8.39 -1.57
N PRO A 26 -20.50 9.19 -1.90
CA PRO A 26 -21.47 8.84 -2.95
C PRO A 26 -20.79 8.48 -4.29
N GLY A 27 -21.10 7.28 -4.79
CA GLY A 27 -20.62 6.75 -6.06
C GLY A 27 -21.55 7.15 -7.19
N ARG A 28 -21.00 7.75 -8.26
CA ARG A 28 -21.77 8.14 -9.46
C ARG A 28 -21.36 7.39 -10.71
N ASP A 29 -20.12 6.91 -10.74
CA ASP A 29 -19.55 6.22 -11.89
C ASP A 29 -19.40 4.73 -11.56
N ASN A 30 -20.02 3.85 -12.35
CA ASN A 30 -19.75 2.40 -12.29
C ASN A 30 -18.53 2.09 -13.17
N VAL A 31 -17.38 1.81 -12.53
CA VAL A 31 -16.12 1.55 -13.22
C VAL A 31 -15.87 0.05 -13.26
N ALA A 32 -15.71 -0.51 -14.46
CA ALA A 32 -15.39 -1.92 -14.64
C ALA A 32 -13.97 -2.23 -14.14
N HIS A 33 -13.85 -3.20 -13.24
CA HIS A 33 -12.61 -3.76 -12.74
C HIS A 33 -12.53 -5.23 -13.10
N THR A 34 -11.54 -5.60 -13.90
CA THR A 34 -11.21 -7.00 -14.15
C THR A 34 -10.24 -7.49 -13.10
N PHE A 35 -10.69 -8.45 -12.32
CA PHE A 35 -9.92 -9.12 -11.31
C PHE A 35 -9.44 -10.47 -11.82
N THR A 36 -8.19 -10.80 -11.51
CA THR A 36 -7.59 -12.11 -11.78
C THR A 36 -7.26 -12.77 -10.46
N TRP A 37 -7.72 -14.00 -10.27
CA TRP A 37 -7.44 -14.79 -9.08
C TRP A 37 -6.74 -16.08 -9.46
N ARG A 38 -5.78 -16.46 -8.62
CA ARG A 38 -5.13 -17.77 -8.66
C ARG A 38 -5.40 -18.46 -7.34
N PRO A 39 -5.92 -19.69 -7.34
CA PRO A 39 -6.09 -20.44 -6.11
C PRO A 39 -4.73 -20.68 -5.43
N SER A 40 -4.69 -20.63 -4.11
CA SER A 40 -3.45 -20.80 -3.32
C SER A 40 -2.78 -22.16 -3.58
N TRP A 41 -3.55 -23.22 -3.83
CA TRP A 41 -3.00 -24.54 -4.20
C TRP A 41 -2.25 -24.52 -5.54
N SER A 42 -2.53 -23.56 -6.43
CA SER A 42 -1.84 -23.37 -7.70
C SER A 42 -0.60 -22.47 -7.61
N GLU A 43 -0.19 -22.07 -6.40
CA GLU A 43 1.07 -21.33 -6.20
C GLU A 43 2.33 -22.19 -6.42
N ALA A 44 2.15 -23.48 -6.74
CA ALA A 44 3.21 -24.45 -7.02
C ALA A 44 3.92 -24.22 -8.37
N ARG A 45 4.46 -23.02 -8.61
CA ARG A 45 5.49 -22.59 -9.60
C ARG A 45 5.63 -23.41 -10.91
N GLY A 46 4.54 -23.88 -11.50
CA GLY A 46 4.55 -24.61 -12.76
C GLY A 46 4.14 -23.73 -13.94
N LEU A 47 4.80 -23.88 -15.10
CA LEU A 47 4.34 -23.25 -16.35
C LEU A 47 2.92 -23.69 -16.77
N ARG A 48 2.40 -24.80 -16.22
CA ARG A 48 1.01 -25.25 -16.42
C ARG A 48 -0.02 -24.45 -15.61
N ASP A 49 0.40 -23.65 -14.63
CA ASP A 49 -0.52 -22.92 -13.73
C ASP A 49 -1.15 -21.69 -14.38
N SER A 50 -0.67 -21.24 -15.53
CA SER A 50 -1.30 -20.15 -16.29
C SER A 50 -2.71 -20.51 -16.80
N TRP A 51 -3.06 -21.80 -16.83
CA TRP A 51 -4.36 -22.29 -17.30
C TRP A 51 -5.45 -22.23 -16.21
N VAL A 52 -5.07 -22.01 -14.94
CA VAL A 52 -5.99 -22.00 -13.78
C VAL A 52 -6.27 -20.56 -13.30
N THR A 53 -5.90 -19.54 -14.06
CA THR A 53 -6.31 -18.16 -13.74
C THR A 53 -7.79 -17.97 -14.02
N ARG A 54 -8.57 -17.68 -12.98
CA ARG A 54 -9.96 -17.24 -13.13
C ARG A 54 -9.98 -15.72 -13.19
N THR A 55 -10.75 -15.19 -14.13
CA THR A 55 -10.96 -13.75 -14.27
C THR A 55 -12.43 -13.40 -14.03
N ALA A 56 -12.71 -12.34 -13.28
CA ALA A 56 -14.04 -11.80 -13.09
C ALA A 56 -14.04 -10.28 -13.29
N THR A 57 -14.97 -9.75 -14.08
CA THR A 57 -15.12 -8.30 -14.25
C THR A 57 -16.29 -7.82 -13.41
N VAL A 58 -16.04 -6.89 -12.50
CA VAL A 58 -17.04 -6.30 -11.59
C VAL A 58 -17.11 -4.81 -11.83
N ARG A 59 -18.31 -4.25 -12.00
CA ARG A 59 -18.52 -2.81 -12.11
C ARG A 59 -18.68 -2.21 -10.73
N LEU A 60 -17.62 -1.58 -10.21
CA LEU A 60 -17.65 -1.00 -8.87
C LEU A 60 -18.07 0.47 -8.91
N PRO A 61 -19.02 0.90 -8.05
CA PRO A 61 -19.37 2.29 -7.91
C PRO A 61 -18.20 3.09 -7.34
N MET A 62 -17.87 4.21 -7.99
CA MET A 62 -16.79 5.11 -7.62
C MET A 62 -17.24 6.56 -7.60
N CYS A 63 -16.63 7.34 -6.69
CA CYS A 63 -16.81 8.78 -6.71
C CYS A 63 -16.00 9.40 -7.87
N PRO A 64 -16.38 10.60 -8.37
CA PRO A 64 -15.72 11.23 -9.52
C PRO A 64 -14.20 11.47 -9.35
N ALA A 65 -13.72 11.59 -8.11
CA ALA A 65 -12.29 11.71 -7.83
C ALA A 65 -11.54 10.40 -8.11
N HIS A 66 -12.03 9.27 -7.58
CA HIS A 66 -11.42 7.96 -7.80
C HIS A 66 -11.62 7.46 -9.23
N ALA A 67 -12.76 7.72 -9.85
CA ALA A 67 -12.99 7.40 -11.26
C ALA A 67 -12.02 8.16 -12.19
N ARG A 68 -11.78 9.47 -11.96
CA ARG A 68 -10.78 10.24 -12.69
C ARG A 68 -9.36 9.73 -12.43
N GLN A 69 -9.04 9.38 -11.19
CA GLN A 69 -7.74 8.79 -10.85
C GLN A 69 -7.52 7.47 -11.60
N ARG A 70 -8.52 6.60 -11.70
CA ARG A 70 -8.43 5.35 -12.46
C ARG A 70 -8.21 5.61 -13.95
N ARG A 71 -9.02 6.48 -14.58
CA ARG A 71 -8.84 6.85 -15.99
C ARG A 71 -7.45 7.43 -16.27
N ARG A 72 -6.87 8.20 -15.33
CA ARG A 72 -5.48 8.68 -15.45
C ARG A 72 -4.46 7.54 -15.40
N LYS A 73 -4.65 6.53 -14.55
CA LYS A 73 -3.80 5.34 -14.51
C LYS A 73 -3.86 4.56 -15.82
N ASP A 74 -5.07 4.32 -16.35
CA ASP A 74 -5.24 3.56 -17.60
C ASP A 74 -4.57 4.29 -18.78
N ARG A 75 -4.75 5.62 -18.88
CA ARG A 75 -4.06 6.44 -19.89
C ARG A 75 -2.55 6.41 -19.73
N PHE A 76 -2.04 6.50 -18.50
CA PHE A 76 -0.59 6.43 -18.24
C PHE A 76 0.01 5.13 -18.75
N VAL A 77 -0.72 4.02 -18.63
CA VAL A 77 -0.24 2.69 -19.05
C VAL A 77 -0.21 2.60 -20.57
N ILE A 78 -1.27 3.04 -21.24
CA ILE A 78 -1.31 3.08 -22.70
C ILE A 78 -0.15 3.95 -23.24
N ILE A 79 0.06 5.13 -22.64
CA ILE A 79 1.12 6.06 -23.05
C ILE A 79 2.52 5.47 -22.81
N THR A 80 2.72 4.67 -21.77
CA THR A 80 4.04 4.11 -21.42
C THR A 80 4.33 2.75 -22.06
N ILE A 81 3.33 1.99 -22.51
CA ILE A 81 3.52 0.73 -23.22
C ILE A 81 4.24 0.94 -24.56
N LEU A 82 3.83 1.95 -25.33
CA LEU A 82 4.37 2.19 -26.68
C LEU A 82 5.89 2.49 -26.71
N PRO A 83 6.44 3.40 -25.88
CA PRO A 83 7.89 3.59 -25.83
C PRO A 83 8.62 2.35 -25.29
N MET A 84 7.97 1.54 -24.46
CA MET A 84 8.56 0.28 -24.00
C MET A 84 8.62 -0.79 -25.07
N LEU A 85 7.60 -0.91 -25.92
CA LEU A 85 7.66 -1.79 -27.09
C LEU A 85 8.78 -1.35 -28.05
N ALA A 86 8.95 -0.04 -28.24
CA ALA A 86 10.07 0.49 -29.02
C ALA A 86 11.43 0.14 -28.39
N LEU A 87 11.55 0.25 -27.06
CA LEU A 87 12.76 -0.13 -26.32
C LEU A 87 13.07 -1.63 -26.47
N VAL A 88 12.07 -2.50 -26.36
CA VAL A 88 12.21 -3.95 -26.60
C VAL A 88 12.69 -4.22 -28.02
N ALA A 89 12.10 -3.55 -29.02
CA ALA A 89 12.51 -3.70 -30.41
C ALA A 89 13.99 -3.30 -30.62
N VAL A 90 14.43 -2.19 -30.01
CA VAL A 90 15.84 -1.77 -30.03
C VAL A 90 16.74 -2.79 -29.32
N ALA A 91 16.30 -3.36 -28.20
CA ALA A 91 17.04 -4.38 -27.45
C ALA A 91 17.20 -5.70 -28.22
N LEU A 92 16.20 -6.07 -29.02
CA LEU A 92 16.21 -7.31 -29.83
C LEU A 92 16.94 -7.15 -31.16
N SER A 93 17.10 -5.92 -31.65
CA SER A 93 17.74 -5.60 -32.92
C SER A 93 19.17 -6.18 -33.08
N PRO A 94 20.07 -6.15 -32.06
CA PRO A 94 21.36 -6.86 -32.11
C PRO A 94 21.21 -8.38 -32.28
N MET A 95 20.26 -9.00 -31.59
CA MET A 95 20.05 -10.46 -31.66
C MET A 95 19.59 -10.93 -33.05
N ILE A 96 18.95 -10.05 -33.82
CA ILE A 96 18.49 -10.33 -35.19
C ILE A 96 19.56 -9.90 -36.22
N GLY A 97 20.70 -9.35 -35.77
CA GLY A 97 21.78 -8.90 -36.65
C GLY A 97 21.43 -7.64 -37.45
N LEU A 98 20.47 -6.84 -36.98
CA LEU A 98 20.08 -5.60 -37.66
C LEU A 98 21.18 -4.53 -37.56
N PHE A 99 21.97 -4.54 -36.49
CA PHE A 99 23.10 -3.63 -36.28
C PHE A 99 24.42 -4.29 -36.70
N ARG A 100 24.71 -4.24 -38.01
CA ARG A 100 26.02 -4.68 -38.51
C ARG A 100 27.08 -3.63 -38.15
N GLY A 101 28.07 -4.01 -37.34
CA GLY A 101 29.23 -3.18 -37.01
C GLY A 101 29.39 -2.79 -35.55
N LEU A 102 28.45 -3.18 -34.66
CA LEU A 102 28.66 -3.05 -33.23
C LEU A 102 29.71 -4.05 -32.75
N ARG A 103 30.56 -3.63 -31.81
CA ARG A 103 31.46 -4.56 -31.12
C ARG A 103 30.65 -5.42 -30.14
N PRO A 104 31.06 -6.67 -29.84
CA PRO A 104 30.32 -7.55 -28.92
C PRO A 104 30.02 -6.91 -27.56
N PHE A 105 30.92 -6.03 -27.09
CA PHE A 105 30.71 -5.27 -25.86
C PHE A 105 29.57 -4.25 -25.99
N GLU A 106 29.47 -3.53 -27.11
CA GLU A 106 28.42 -2.53 -27.35
C GLU A 106 27.05 -3.20 -27.44
N GLU A 107 26.97 -4.37 -28.08
CA GLU A 107 25.75 -5.19 -28.10
C GLU A 107 25.31 -5.57 -26.69
N SER A 108 26.24 -6.06 -25.87
CA SER A 108 25.96 -6.42 -24.47
C SER A 108 25.51 -5.22 -23.62
N ALA A 109 26.07 -4.04 -23.87
CA ALA A 109 25.71 -2.81 -23.16
C ALA A 109 24.28 -2.36 -23.52
N VAL A 110 23.93 -2.37 -24.80
CA VAL A 110 22.56 -2.03 -25.28
C VAL A 110 21.53 -2.98 -24.66
N ILE A 111 21.80 -4.28 -24.69
CA ILE A 111 20.91 -5.30 -24.10
C ILE A 111 20.75 -5.06 -22.59
N THR A 112 21.86 -4.82 -21.88
CA THR A 112 21.84 -4.61 -20.42
C THR A 112 21.04 -3.37 -20.03
N VAL A 113 21.26 -2.24 -20.72
CA VAL A 113 20.53 -0.99 -20.46
C VAL A 113 19.04 -1.15 -20.76
N ALA A 114 18.69 -1.78 -21.88
CA ALA A 114 17.30 -2.02 -22.22
C ALA A 114 16.60 -2.96 -21.21
N ALA A 115 17.28 -4.02 -20.76
CA ALA A 115 16.77 -4.92 -19.73
C ALA A 115 16.55 -4.18 -18.40
N ALA A 116 17.49 -3.33 -17.97
CA ALA A 116 17.35 -2.54 -16.75
C ALA A 116 16.16 -1.56 -16.82
N LEU A 117 15.98 -0.89 -17.96
CA LEU A 117 14.85 0.00 -18.20
C LEU A 117 13.51 -0.76 -18.19
N LEU A 118 13.44 -1.94 -18.84
CA LEU A 118 12.25 -2.79 -18.81
C LEU A 118 11.89 -3.22 -17.39
N LEU A 119 12.88 -3.69 -16.61
CA LEU A 119 12.68 -4.05 -15.20
C LEU A 119 12.18 -2.86 -14.37
N GLY A 120 12.77 -1.67 -14.57
CA GLY A 120 12.32 -0.44 -13.94
C GLY A 120 10.87 -0.10 -14.27
N TRP A 121 10.47 -0.26 -15.53
CA TRP A 121 9.08 -0.04 -15.95
C TRP A 121 8.11 -1.08 -15.41
N PHE A 122 8.49 -2.36 -15.36
CA PHE A 122 7.68 -3.38 -14.68
C PHE A 122 7.49 -3.04 -13.19
N GLY A 123 8.53 -2.54 -12.52
CA GLY A 123 8.43 -2.04 -11.15
C GLY A 123 7.47 -0.85 -11.01
N ILE A 124 7.55 0.11 -11.93
CA ILE A 124 6.62 1.25 -11.99
C ILE A 124 5.18 0.76 -12.22
N LEU A 125 4.95 -0.10 -13.21
CA LEU A 125 3.64 -0.67 -13.47
C LEU A 125 3.11 -1.41 -12.24
N HIS A 126 3.89 -2.29 -11.63
CA HIS A 126 3.48 -3.04 -10.45
C HIS A 126 3.10 -2.12 -9.30
N PHE A 127 3.82 -1.01 -9.11
CA PHE A 127 3.49 -0.02 -8.09
C PHE A 127 2.20 0.76 -8.41
N PHE A 128 2.04 1.22 -9.65
CA PHE A 128 0.83 1.94 -10.08
C PHE A 128 -0.43 1.07 -10.06
N PHE A 129 -0.26 -0.20 -10.40
CA PHE A 129 -1.28 -1.23 -10.45
C PHE A 129 -1.32 -2.10 -9.21
N ALA A 130 -0.66 -1.69 -8.12
CA ALA A 130 -0.98 -2.22 -6.81
C ALA A 130 -2.43 -1.82 -6.52
N ASP A 131 -3.35 -2.68 -6.95
CA ASP A 131 -4.76 -2.47 -6.81
C ASP A 131 -5.07 -2.44 -5.31
N ARG A 132 -5.83 -1.43 -4.90
CA ARG A 132 -6.29 -1.35 -3.50
C ARG A 132 -7.19 -2.53 -3.13
N PHE A 133 -7.83 -3.11 -4.13
CA PHE A 133 -8.70 -4.25 -3.98
C PHE A 133 -7.90 -5.53 -4.20
N GLN A 134 -7.90 -6.40 -3.21
CA GLN A 134 -7.36 -7.74 -3.33
C GLN A 134 -8.51 -8.71 -3.49
N VAL A 135 -8.47 -9.54 -4.51
CA VAL A 135 -9.45 -10.62 -4.64
C VAL A 135 -8.96 -11.81 -3.83
N VAL A 136 -9.77 -12.20 -2.87
CA VAL A 136 -9.46 -13.33 -1.99
C VAL A 136 -9.87 -14.63 -2.66
N GLU A 137 -11.02 -14.64 -3.31
CA GLU A 137 -11.60 -15.82 -3.92
C GLU A 137 -12.50 -15.47 -5.11
N ILE A 138 -12.41 -16.26 -6.19
CA ILE A 138 -13.35 -16.22 -7.31
C ILE A 138 -13.97 -17.61 -7.48
N THR A 139 -15.23 -17.73 -7.07
CA THR A 139 -16.05 -18.91 -7.34
C THR A 139 -16.86 -18.73 -8.62
N GLU A 140 -17.62 -19.75 -9.00
CA GLU A 140 -18.56 -19.64 -10.12
C GLU A 140 -19.74 -18.72 -9.81
N ARG A 141 -20.08 -18.55 -8.53
CA ARG A 141 -21.27 -17.81 -8.08
C ARG A 141 -20.94 -16.48 -7.43
N SER A 142 -19.73 -16.29 -6.93
CA SER A 142 -19.35 -15.11 -6.15
C SER A 142 -17.89 -14.70 -6.35
N VAL A 143 -17.62 -13.43 -6.01
CA VAL A 143 -16.30 -12.82 -5.99
C VAL A 143 -16.10 -12.18 -4.61
N THR A 144 -15.08 -12.60 -3.88
CA THR A 144 -14.74 -12.06 -2.56
C THR A 144 -13.65 -11.00 -2.69
N LEU A 145 -13.99 -9.76 -2.40
CA LEU A 145 -13.11 -8.59 -2.45
C LEU A 145 -12.67 -8.19 -1.04
N ARG A 146 -11.37 -7.93 -0.87
CA ARG A 146 -10.75 -7.32 0.32
C ARG A 146 -10.22 -5.94 -0.05
N GLY A 147 -10.25 -5.01 0.90
CA GLY A 147 -9.76 -3.66 0.66
C GLY A 147 -10.86 -2.66 0.29
N VAL A 148 -12.13 -3.04 0.44
CA VAL A 148 -13.26 -2.13 0.23
C VAL A 148 -13.49 -1.22 1.45
N ASP A 149 -14.10 -0.06 1.21
CA ASP A 149 -14.54 0.84 2.27
C ASP A 149 -15.61 0.18 3.15
N ARG A 150 -15.62 0.51 4.44
CA ARG A 150 -16.56 -0.09 5.40
C ARG A 150 -18.02 0.31 5.12
N ARG A 151 -18.28 1.55 4.69
CA ARG A 151 -19.63 2.00 4.35
C ARG A 151 -20.18 1.28 3.13
N PHE A 152 -19.34 1.06 2.12
CA PHE A 152 -19.70 0.25 0.97
C PHE A 152 -20.02 -1.19 1.38
N ALA A 153 -19.18 -1.79 2.24
CA ALA A 153 -19.42 -3.15 2.72
C ALA A 153 -20.71 -3.28 3.53
N ALA A 154 -20.99 -2.33 4.43
CA ALA A 154 -22.24 -2.28 5.19
C ALA A 154 -23.45 -2.09 4.27
N ALA A 155 -23.34 -1.21 3.26
CA ALA A 155 -24.41 -0.95 2.30
C ALA A 155 -24.82 -2.21 1.52
N VAL A 156 -23.86 -3.03 1.10
CA VAL A 156 -24.16 -4.27 0.36
C VAL A 156 -24.75 -5.34 1.26
N ARG A 157 -24.34 -5.42 2.53
CA ARG A 157 -24.93 -6.39 3.49
C ARG A 157 -26.36 -6.05 3.90
N GLY A 158 -26.81 -4.82 3.62
CA GLY A 158 -28.06 -4.29 4.16
C GLY A 158 -27.94 -3.84 5.61
N ASP A 159 -26.72 -3.79 6.16
CA ASP A 159 -26.42 -3.40 7.55
C ASP A 159 -26.42 -1.87 7.73
N LEU A 160 -26.58 -1.10 6.66
CA LEU A 160 -26.88 0.33 6.80
C LEU A 160 -28.32 0.44 7.29
N GLU A 161 -28.48 0.48 8.61
CA GLU A 161 -29.66 1.12 9.19
C GLU A 161 -29.79 2.48 8.50
N PRO A 162 -30.97 2.81 7.93
CA PRO A 162 -31.18 4.12 7.32
C PRO A 162 -30.76 5.15 8.35
N GLU A 163 -29.83 6.05 8.00
CA GLU A 163 -29.38 7.09 8.93
C GLU A 163 -30.65 7.68 9.56
N PRO A 164 -30.85 7.52 10.88
CA PRO A 164 -32.04 8.01 11.52
C PRO A 164 -32.02 9.51 11.28
N GLY A 165 -32.92 9.96 10.40
CA GLY A 165 -33.04 11.38 10.08
C GLY A 165 -33.21 12.12 11.39
N ASP A 166 -32.39 13.16 11.57
CA ASP A 166 -32.42 14.17 12.64
C ASP A 166 -33.70 14.10 13.50
N SER A 167 -33.72 13.17 14.44
CA SER A 167 -34.79 13.04 15.43
C SER A 167 -34.12 12.99 16.79
N ASP A 168 -34.13 14.17 17.41
CA ASP A 168 -33.70 14.44 18.77
C ASP A 168 -34.35 13.45 19.75
N GLY A 169 -33.56 12.53 20.31
CA GLY A 169 -34.01 11.65 21.39
C GLY A 169 -32.87 10.79 21.96
N PRO A 170 -32.49 10.94 23.25
CA PRO A 170 -31.43 10.16 23.85
C PRO A 170 -31.96 8.85 24.46
N PRO A 171 -31.32 7.69 24.21
CA PRO A 171 -31.56 6.50 25.02
C PRO A 171 -30.33 6.09 25.86
N GLY A 172 -30.63 5.91 27.16
CA GLY A 172 -30.00 5.11 28.21
C GLY A 172 -28.61 4.51 27.98
N ALA A 173 -27.67 4.97 28.80
CA ALA A 173 -26.38 4.32 29.05
C ALA A 173 -26.56 3.01 29.86
N GLN A 174 -26.00 1.91 29.37
CA GLN A 174 -25.72 0.72 30.19
C GLN A 174 -24.23 0.71 30.60
N PRO A 175 -23.91 0.23 31.82
CA PRO A 175 -22.55 0.18 32.34
C PRO A 175 -21.82 -1.04 31.79
N VAL A 176 -20.64 -0.83 31.19
CA VAL A 176 -19.75 -1.90 30.74
C VAL A 176 -18.55 -1.95 31.69
N ASP A 177 -18.57 -2.92 32.60
CA ASP A 177 -17.43 -3.33 33.42
C ASP A 177 -16.59 -4.35 32.64
N GLY A 178 -15.26 -4.25 32.73
CA GLY A 178 -14.35 -5.29 32.23
C GLY A 178 -13.06 -4.78 31.62
N ALA A 179 -12.15 -4.31 32.47
CA ALA A 179 -10.78 -3.96 32.09
C ALA A 179 -9.95 -5.22 31.79
N ASN A 180 -9.45 -5.35 30.56
CA ASN A 180 -8.37 -6.30 30.23
C ASN A 180 -7.04 -5.52 30.08
N PRO A 181 -6.11 -5.57 31.06
CA PRO A 181 -4.84 -4.86 31.03
C PRO A 181 -3.70 -5.63 30.33
N GLY A 182 -4.03 -6.58 29.44
CA GLY A 182 -3.06 -7.46 28.78
C GLY A 182 -2.52 -6.88 27.46
N GLY A 183 -1.45 -6.08 27.53
CA GLY A 183 -0.75 -5.68 26.30
C GLY A 183 0.15 -4.45 26.41
N ALA A 184 0.81 -4.25 27.55
CA ALA A 184 1.82 -3.20 27.70
C ALA A 184 3.08 -3.56 26.89
N GLN A 185 3.01 -3.41 25.57
CA GLN A 185 4.23 -3.27 24.76
C GLN A 185 4.99 -2.08 25.34
N SER A 186 6.24 -2.29 25.75
CA SER A 186 7.13 -1.26 26.25
C SER A 186 7.39 -0.24 25.14
N HIS A 187 6.46 0.70 24.96
CA HIS A 187 6.61 1.79 24.02
C HIS A 187 7.69 2.71 24.56
N ASP A 188 8.76 2.88 23.78
CA ASP A 188 9.72 3.96 23.97
C ASP A 188 8.91 5.25 24.20
N PRO A 189 9.03 5.93 25.36
CA PRO A 189 8.24 7.11 25.67
C PRO A 189 8.51 8.29 24.72
N THR A 190 9.50 8.15 23.83
CA THR A 190 9.84 9.10 22.78
C THR A 190 9.27 8.72 21.40
N GLU A 191 8.47 7.66 21.27
CA GLU A 191 7.79 7.27 20.03
C GLU A 191 6.26 7.37 20.17
N VAL A 192 5.64 8.13 19.27
CA VAL A 192 4.17 8.30 19.22
C VAL A 192 3.68 7.95 17.83
N VAL A 193 2.81 6.94 17.73
CA VAL A 193 2.10 6.62 16.49
C VAL A 193 0.91 7.56 16.38
N VAL A 194 0.87 8.44 15.38
CA VAL A 194 -0.25 9.33 15.06
C VAL A 194 -1.05 8.73 13.92
N THR A 195 -2.35 8.55 14.13
CA THR A 195 -3.26 7.94 13.14
C THR A 195 -3.63 8.92 12.04
N GLU A 196 -4.06 8.42 10.88
CA GLU A 196 -4.55 9.25 9.77
C GLU A 196 -5.67 10.21 10.16
N ALA A 197 -6.59 9.76 11.01
CA ALA A 197 -7.67 10.62 11.48
C ALA A 197 -7.15 11.77 12.36
N GLU A 198 -6.17 11.52 13.23
CA GLU A 198 -5.64 12.54 14.15
C GLU A 198 -4.89 13.65 13.42
N TYR A 199 -4.01 13.31 12.47
CA TYR A 199 -3.28 14.34 11.74
C TYR A 199 -4.12 15.08 10.69
N GLN A 200 -5.15 14.44 10.12
CA GLN A 200 -6.07 15.13 9.21
C GLN A 200 -6.99 16.09 9.95
N ALA A 201 -7.40 15.73 11.18
CA ALA A 201 -8.20 16.59 12.04
C ALA A 201 -7.37 17.67 12.77
N ASP A 202 -6.05 17.69 12.58
CA ASP A 202 -5.13 18.56 13.32
C ASP A 202 -5.28 18.44 14.85
N ALA A 203 -5.66 17.24 15.33
CA ALA A 203 -6.01 16.95 16.72
C ALA A 203 -4.79 16.63 17.60
N LEU A 204 -3.63 17.21 17.29
CA LEU A 204 -2.43 17.09 18.11
C LEU A 204 -2.44 18.14 19.23
N PRO A 205 -1.92 17.80 20.43
CA PRO A 205 -1.91 18.72 21.56
C PRO A 205 -1.05 19.94 21.27
N ALA A 206 -1.40 21.10 21.85
CA ALA A 206 -0.69 22.36 21.67
C ALA A 206 0.65 22.44 22.43
N LEU A 207 1.42 21.36 22.42
CA LEU A 207 2.77 21.28 22.98
C LEU A 207 3.76 21.04 21.85
N CYS A 208 4.95 21.65 21.93
CA CYS A 208 6.01 21.44 20.97
C CYS A 208 6.44 19.98 20.99
N ALA A 209 6.37 19.31 19.84
CA ALA A 209 6.73 17.90 19.74
C ALA A 209 8.19 17.60 20.11
N ARG A 210 9.08 18.60 20.10
CA ARG A 210 10.51 18.44 20.41
C ARG A 210 10.89 18.73 21.87
N CYS A 211 10.39 19.82 22.45
CA CYS A 211 10.77 20.27 23.79
C CYS A 211 9.64 20.25 24.81
N GLY A 212 8.40 19.96 24.41
CA GLY A 212 7.24 19.94 25.30
C GLY A 212 6.70 21.30 25.74
N ALA A 213 7.38 22.41 25.43
CA ALA A 213 6.87 23.76 25.71
C ALA A 213 5.59 24.08 24.92
N PRO A 214 4.74 25.03 25.34
CA PRO A 214 3.55 25.43 24.58
C PRO A 214 3.88 25.77 23.13
N ALA A 215 3.14 25.19 22.20
CA ALA A 215 3.34 25.41 20.77
C ALA A 215 2.74 26.76 20.35
N THR A 216 3.54 27.57 19.66
CA THR A 216 3.12 28.86 19.10
C THR A 216 2.70 28.73 17.64
N ALA A 217 3.16 27.68 16.96
CA ALA A 217 2.90 27.44 15.54
C ALA A 217 2.64 25.97 15.26
N ARG A 218 1.88 25.69 14.19
CA ARG A 218 1.74 24.34 13.62
C ARG A 218 2.46 24.29 12.28
N VAL A 219 3.57 23.56 12.25
CA VAL A 219 4.43 23.45 11.05
C VAL A 219 3.93 22.29 10.21
N ARG A 220 3.39 22.59 9.02
CA ARG A 220 2.92 21.57 8.07
C ARG A 220 4.10 20.84 7.45
N ARG A 221 4.06 19.50 7.48
CA ARG A 221 5.10 18.63 6.95
C ARG A 221 4.58 17.63 5.96
N ARG A 222 5.22 17.61 4.80
CA ARG A 222 4.99 16.64 3.73
C ARG A 222 5.87 15.43 3.96
N LEU A 223 5.32 14.44 4.62
CA LEU A 223 5.98 13.17 4.88
C LEU A 223 5.74 12.23 3.70
N ARG A 224 6.80 11.57 3.24
CA ARG A 224 6.68 10.51 2.24
C ARG A 224 6.56 9.17 2.95
N ILE A 225 5.38 8.59 2.91
CA ILE A 225 5.10 7.26 3.44
C ILE A 225 5.55 6.25 2.38
N LEU A 226 6.67 5.58 2.63
CA LEU A 226 7.10 4.42 1.83
C LEU A 226 6.33 3.18 2.30
N PRO A 227 5.81 2.35 1.38
CA PRO A 227 5.07 1.15 1.74
C PRO A 227 5.98 0.12 2.43
N ASN A 228 5.77 -0.10 3.73
CA ASN A 228 6.66 -0.90 4.58
C ASN A 228 6.74 -2.40 4.21
N ARG A 229 5.71 -2.95 3.54
CA ARG A 229 5.66 -4.39 3.22
C ARG A 229 6.52 -4.83 2.04
N LEU A 230 7.01 -3.89 1.21
CA LEU A 230 7.88 -4.23 0.07
C LEU A 230 9.29 -3.66 0.20
N THR A 231 9.69 -3.12 1.35
CA THR A 231 10.96 -2.41 1.52
C THR A 231 12.17 -3.22 1.02
N TRP A 232 12.17 -4.54 1.24
CA TRP A 232 13.22 -5.44 0.75
C TRP A 232 13.20 -5.62 -0.78
N LEU A 233 12.01 -5.77 -1.37
CA LEU A 233 11.82 -5.93 -2.82
C LEU A 233 12.20 -4.64 -3.56
N TRP A 234 12.05 -3.49 -2.89
CA TRP A 234 12.50 -2.20 -3.40
C TRP A 234 14.00 -2.01 -3.27
N THR A 235 14.70 -2.57 -2.27
CA THR A 235 16.14 -2.29 -2.05
C THR A 235 17.01 -2.58 -3.28
N ILE A 236 16.74 -3.65 -4.02
CA ILE A 236 17.51 -4.02 -5.22
C ILE A 236 17.28 -3.05 -6.38
N PRO A 237 16.04 -2.81 -6.86
CA PRO A 237 15.79 -1.80 -7.90
C PRO A 237 16.07 -0.38 -7.41
N PHE A 238 16.03 -0.12 -6.10
CA PHE A 238 16.45 1.13 -5.49
C PHE A 238 17.96 1.30 -5.66
N LEU A 239 18.78 0.33 -5.26
CA LEU A 239 20.23 0.40 -5.48
C LEU A 239 20.57 0.48 -6.96
N ALA A 240 19.94 -0.35 -7.79
CA ALA A 240 20.19 -0.35 -9.23
C ALA A 240 19.78 0.99 -9.87
N GLY A 241 18.58 1.50 -9.57
CA GLY A 241 18.13 2.80 -10.07
C GLY A 241 19.01 3.94 -9.59
N LEU A 242 19.43 3.91 -8.33
CA LEU A 242 20.31 4.91 -7.73
C LEU A 242 21.71 4.90 -8.36
N ILE A 243 22.24 3.73 -8.73
CA ILE A 243 23.56 3.58 -9.35
C ILE A 243 23.53 3.85 -10.85
N PHE A 244 22.52 3.35 -11.57
CA PHE A 244 22.50 3.37 -13.04
C PHE A 244 21.67 4.49 -13.64
N CYS A 245 20.62 4.97 -12.96
CA CYS A 245 19.78 6.06 -13.44
C CYS A 245 19.29 6.99 -12.31
N PRO A 246 20.21 7.70 -11.64
CA PRO A 246 19.95 8.68 -10.58
C PRO A 246 18.72 9.59 -10.79
N PRO A 247 18.56 10.24 -11.96
CA PRO A 247 17.51 11.25 -12.15
C PRO A 247 16.13 10.60 -12.22
N LEU A 248 16.03 9.48 -12.95
CA LEU A 248 14.80 8.71 -13.06
C LEU A 248 14.39 8.16 -11.69
N PHE A 249 15.36 7.69 -10.91
CA PHE A 249 15.11 7.17 -9.58
C PHE A 249 14.58 8.26 -8.61
N ILE A 250 15.18 9.45 -8.61
CA ILE A 250 14.66 10.59 -7.84
C ILE A 250 13.25 10.95 -8.31
N LEU A 251 13.02 10.99 -9.62
CA LEU A 251 11.70 11.29 -10.19
C LEU A 251 10.66 10.27 -9.69
N VAL A 252 10.98 8.97 -9.72
CA VAL A 252 10.15 7.89 -9.19
C VAL A 252 9.82 8.17 -7.71
N LEU A 253 10.81 8.45 -6.85
CA LEU A 253 10.55 8.76 -5.45
C LEU A 253 9.69 10.02 -5.23
N VAL A 254 9.87 11.05 -6.05
CA VAL A 254 9.14 12.32 -5.98
C VAL A 254 7.68 12.16 -6.41
N VAL A 255 7.45 11.41 -7.48
CA VAL A 255 6.13 11.21 -8.07
C VAL A 255 5.33 10.15 -7.31
N PHE A 256 5.99 9.09 -6.82
CA PHE A 256 5.32 7.91 -6.27
C PHE A 256 5.25 7.84 -4.75
N GLY A 257 6.06 8.61 -4.03
CA GLY A 257 5.94 8.67 -2.57
C GLY A 257 4.55 9.16 -2.18
N LYS A 258 3.76 8.32 -1.49
CA LYS A 258 2.49 8.76 -0.89
C LYS A 258 2.82 9.90 0.07
N ARG A 259 2.21 11.06 -0.15
CA ARG A 259 2.43 12.24 0.68
C ARG A 259 1.38 12.27 1.78
N ALA A 260 1.81 12.30 3.02
CA ALA A 260 0.97 12.66 4.16
C ALA A 260 1.37 14.08 4.60
N ASP A 261 0.38 14.95 4.69
CA ASP A 261 0.55 16.28 5.28
C ASP A 261 0.23 16.17 6.77
N VAL A 262 1.23 16.32 7.63
CA VAL A 262 1.07 16.31 9.09
C VAL A 262 1.40 17.70 9.63
N CYS A 263 0.48 18.32 10.34
CA CYS A 263 0.70 19.59 11.02
C CYS A 263 1.26 19.30 12.42
N VAL A 264 2.58 19.51 12.61
CA VAL A 264 3.23 19.21 13.88
C VAL A 264 3.33 20.50 14.71
N PRO A 265 2.82 20.51 15.96
CA PRO A 265 2.91 21.66 16.85
C PRO A 265 4.37 21.90 17.30
N MET A 266 4.82 23.14 17.19
CA MET A 266 6.18 23.60 17.50
C MET A 266 6.16 24.94 18.23
N CYS A 267 7.15 25.19 19.08
CA CYS A 267 7.41 26.52 19.63
C CYS A 267 8.27 27.35 18.65
N ALA A 268 8.32 28.66 18.85
CA ALA A 268 9.05 29.61 18.01
C ALA A 268 10.55 29.28 17.86
N GLU A 269 11.17 28.70 18.89
CA GLU A 269 12.59 28.29 18.83
C GLU A 269 12.80 27.11 17.87
N HIS A 270 11.82 26.22 17.74
CA HIS A 270 11.95 24.97 16.99
C HIS A 270 11.25 24.97 15.63
N GLU A 271 10.44 25.98 15.31
CA GLU A 271 9.70 26.03 14.03
C GLU A 271 10.64 26.07 12.81
N GLY A 272 11.77 26.79 12.93
CA GLY A 272 12.76 26.95 11.86
C GLY A 272 13.64 25.72 11.65
N HIS A 273 13.79 24.87 12.66
CA HIS A 273 14.74 23.75 12.62
C HIS A 273 14.45 22.77 11.49
N TRP A 274 13.19 22.65 11.09
CA TRP A 274 12.81 21.71 10.05
C TRP A 274 12.89 22.33 8.63
N VAL A 275 12.92 23.65 8.48
CA VAL A 275 12.92 24.31 7.16
C VAL A 275 14.27 24.15 6.47
N THR A 276 15.36 24.22 7.25
CA THR A 276 16.73 24.15 6.74
C THR A 276 17.07 22.78 6.13
N PRO A 277 16.80 21.63 6.79
CA PRO A 277 17.11 20.31 6.25
C PRO A 277 16.33 20.00 4.96
N ASP A 278 15.05 20.36 4.89
CA ASP A 278 14.23 20.15 3.68
C ASP A 278 14.77 20.95 2.49
N ARG A 279 15.23 22.18 2.74
CA ARG A 279 15.84 23.02 1.70
C ARG A 279 17.20 22.46 1.26
N VAL A 280 18.06 22.09 2.20
CA VAL A 280 19.41 21.58 1.90
C VAL A 280 19.32 20.22 1.19
N GLY A 281 18.57 19.27 1.75
CA GLY A 281 18.43 17.93 1.18
C GLY A 281 17.74 17.94 -0.19
N GLY A 282 16.60 18.64 -0.28
CA GLY A 282 15.80 18.66 -1.50
C GLY A 282 16.39 19.49 -2.64
N ARG A 283 16.97 20.66 -2.35
CA ARG A 283 17.41 21.62 -3.38
C ARG A 283 18.89 21.59 -3.69
N LEU A 284 19.74 21.10 -2.79
CA LEU A 284 21.19 21.07 -3.01
C LEU A 284 21.69 19.65 -3.20
N VAL A 285 21.40 18.76 -2.25
CA VAL A 285 21.96 17.39 -2.26
C VAL A 285 21.50 16.59 -3.47
N LEU A 286 20.18 16.52 -3.72
CA LEU A 286 19.63 15.73 -4.84
C LEU A 286 20.11 16.18 -6.24
N PRO A 287 20.08 17.48 -6.61
CA PRO A 287 20.54 17.89 -7.93
C PRO A 287 22.06 17.80 -8.09
N ILE A 288 22.86 18.14 -7.07
CA ILE A 288 24.32 17.97 -7.12
C ILE A 288 24.66 16.49 -7.30
N TRP A 289 24.02 15.63 -6.52
CA TRP A 289 24.18 14.19 -6.63
C TRP A 289 23.80 13.68 -8.02
N SER A 290 22.63 14.07 -8.52
CA SER A 290 22.16 13.69 -9.85
C SER A 290 23.14 14.14 -10.93
N LEU A 291 23.70 15.35 -10.81
CA LEU A 291 24.66 15.89 -11.78
C LEU A 291 25.99 15.16 -11.74
N VAL A 292 26.55 14.90 -10.55
CA VAL A 292 27.80 14.14 -10.37
C VAL A 292 27.64 12.71 -10.88
N ALA A 293 26.57 12.03 -10.49
CA ALA A 293 26.33 10.65 -10.90
C ALA A 293 26.12 10.56 -12.42
N THR A 294 25.34 11.49 -13.02
CA THR A 294 25.17 11.54 -14.48
C THR A 294 26.50 11.82 -15.20
N GLY A 295 27.30 12.77 -14.71
CA GLY A 295 28.60 13.08 -15.29
C GLY A 295 29.55 11.89 -15.25
N LEU A 296 29.61 11.20 -14.11
CA LEU A 296 30.37 9.96 -13.98
C LEU A 296 29.88 8.88 -14.95
N THR A 297 28.57 8.70 -15.11
CA THR A 297 27.99 7.72 -16.06
C THR A 297 28.39 8.05 -17.50
N VAL A 298 28.34 9.33 -17.90
CA VAL A 298 28.75 9.78 -19.23
C VAL A 298 30.23 9.50 -19.45
N CYS A 299 31.11 9.84 -18.50
CA CYS A 299 32.54 9.54 -18.59
C CYS A 299 32.81 8.03 -18.75
N ALA A 300 32.07 7.19 -18.02
CA ALA A 300 32.21 5.73 -18.09
C ALA A 300 31.77 5.13 -19.45
N ILE A 301 30.81 5.78 -20.12
CA ILE A 301 30.34 5.40 -21.45
C ILE A 301 31.35 5.82 -22.51
N LEU A 302 31.92 7.03 -22.38
CA LEU A 302 32.84 7.59 -23.37
C LEU A 302 34.19 6.90 -23.41
N ASP A 303 34.69 6.41 -22.26
CA ASP A 303 36.00 5.78 -22.20
C ASP A 303 36.03 4.59 -21.22
N PRO A 304 36.33 3.38 -21.72
CA PRO A 304 36.34 2.16 -20.91
C PRO A 304 37.43 2.14 -19.83
N GLU A 305 38.52 2.89 -19.99
CA GLU A 305 39.63 2.91 -19.02
C GLU A 305 39.22 3.59 -17.70
N TYR A 306 38.21 4.46 -17.71
CA TYR A 306 37.71 5.16 -16.52
C TYR A 306 36.54 4.44 -15.82
N ARG A 307 36.20 3.21 -16.19
CA ARG A 307 35.10 2.45 -15.56
C ARG A 307 35.29 2.20 -14.07
N TRP A 308 36.53 1.99 -13.62
CA TRP A 308 36.81 1.83 -12.19
C TRP A 308 36.58 3.14 -11.43
N LEU A 309 36.88 4.29 -12.05
CA LEU A 309 36.63 5.63 -11.51
C LEU A 309 35.13 5.89 -11.35
N TYR A 310 34.32 5.37 -12.28
CA TYR A 310 32.86 5.38 -12.17
C TYR A 310 32.37 4.61 -10.95
N VAL A 311 32.83 3.36 -10.78
CA VAL A 311 32.40 2.52 -9.65
C VAL A 311 32.85 3.16 -8.32
N ALA A 312 34.11 3.58 -8.23
CA ALA A 312 34.64 4.25 -7.04
C ALA A 312 33.90 5.56 -6.74
N GLY A 313 33.67 6.38 -7.77
CA GLY A 313 32.94 7.64 -7.66
C GLY A 313 31.49 7.45 -7.25
N ALA A 314 30.78 6.47 -7.83
CA ALA A 314 29.40 6.14 -7.47
C ALA A 314 29.29 5.64 -6.02
N VAL A 315 30.20 4.77 -5.58
CA VAL A 315 30.25 4.28 -4.19
C VAL A 315 30.54 5.41 -3.21
N LEU A 316 31.56 6.23 -3.46
CA LEU A 316 31.93 7.34 -2.57
C LEU A 316 30.80 8.37 -2.48
N THR A 317 30.17 8.66 -3.61
CA THR A 317 29.02 9.56 -3.70
C THR A 317 27.81 8.97 -2.96
N LEU A 318 27.55 7.67 -3.09
CA LEU A 318 26.49 6.98 -2.35
C LEU A 318 26.73 7.05 -0.84
N LEU A 319 27.95 6.78 -0.38
CA LEU A 319 28.33 6.88 1.03
C LEU A 319 28.16 8.31 1.56
N ALA A 320 28.55 9.32 0.78
CA ALA A 320 28.34 10.72 1.15
C ALA A 320 26.86 11.07 1.27
N VAL A 321 26.00 10.63 0.34
CA VAL A 321 24.55 10.83 0.42
C VAL A 321 23.96 10.10 1.63
N ILE A 322 24.35 8.85 1.88
CA ILE A 322 23.90 8.10 3.07
C ILE A 322 24.32 8.83 4.34
N GLY A 323 25.56 9.34 4.42
CA GLY A 323 26.06 10.11 5.56
C GLY A 323 25.26 11.40 5.78
N VAL A 324 25.02 12.18 4.72
CA VAL A 324 24.18 13.40 4.80
C VAL A 324 22.75 13.05 5.21
N LEU A 325 22.17 11.99 4.65
CA LEU A 325 20.84 11.52 5.04
C LEU A 325 20.81 11.07 6.50
N GLN A 326 21.81 10.34 7.00
CA GLN A 326 21.87 9.92 8.40
C GLN A 326 22.05 11.08 9.37
N VAL A 327 22.90 12.06 9.04
CA VAL A 327 23.08 13.26 9.88
C VAL A 327 21.80 14.09 9.91
N THR A 328 21.15 14.27 8.76
CA THR A 328 19.92 15.07 8.67
C THR A 328 18.72 14.36 9.29
N THR A 329 18.55 13.06 9.07
CA THR A 329 17.49 12.25 9.71
C THR A 329 17.76 12.05 11.21
N GLY A 330 19.02 11.89 11.62
CA GLY A 330 19.45 11.75 13.00
C GLY A 330 19.29 12.99 13.87
N GLN A 331 18.77 14.11 13.35
CA GLN A 331 18.44 15.31 14.16
C GLN A 331 16.95 15.62 14.21
N LEU A 332 16.13 14.91 13.43
CA LEU A 332 14.71 15.22 13.28
C LEU A 332 13.83 14.26 14.07
N VAL A 333 12.67 14.76 14.50
CA VAL A 333 11.57 13.91 14.96
C VAL A 333 11.15 13.08 13.76
N LEU A 334 11.59 11.82 13.71
CA LEU A 334 11.49 11.03 12.50
C LEU A 334 10.08 10.49 12.38
N ALA A 335 9.33 11.01 11.42
CA ALA A 335 8.08 10.40 11.00
C ALA A 335 8.36 9.16 10.15
N VAL A 336 8.29 7.98 10.76
CA VAL A 336 8.38 6.69 10.05
C VAL A 336 6.98 6.25 9.66
N ALA A 337 6.80 5.75 8.44
CA ALA A 337 5.56 5.10 8.04
C ALA A 337 5.24 3.95 9.01
N GLY A 338 4.11 4.04 9.70
CA GLY A 338 3.55 2.92 10.47
C GLY A 338 2.97 1.86 9.55
N GLU A 339 2.34 0.83 10.13
CA GLU A 339 1.50 -0.05 9.34
C GLU A 339 0.30 0.73 8.80
N GLY A 340 0.09 0.71 7.48
CA GLY A 340 -1.01 1.41 6.84
C GLY A 340 -0.73 2.90 6.57
N SER A 341 -1.62 3.79 7.06
CA SER A 341 -1.55 5.24 6.86
C SER A 341 -1.12 6.02 8.10
N ASP A 342 -0.76 5.31 9.16
CA ASP A 342 -0.30 5.88 10.41
C ASP A 342 1.13 6.41 10.27
N VAL A 343 1.42 7.46 11.02
CA VAL A 343 2.71 8.16 11.03
C VAL A 343 3.32 8.02 12.41
N ARG A 344 4.47 7.35 12.53
CA ARG A 344 5.19 7.23 13.80
C ARG A 344 6.15 8.38 13.97
N LEU A 345 5.88 9.29 14.90
CA LEU A 345 6.79 10.36 15.29
C LEU A 345 7.80 9.81 16.31
N LYS A 346 9.07 9.68 15.92
CA LYS A 346 10.16 9.25 16.80
C LYS A 346 10.89 10.44 17.43
N ARG A 347 11.47 10.25 18.61
CA ARG A 347 12.20 11.29 19.37
C ARG A 347 11.35 12.49 19.72
N VAL A 348 10.07 12.27 20.01
CA VAL A 348 9.21 13.31 20.56
C VAL A 348 9.52 13.51 22.05
N HIS A 349 9.22 14.70 22.55
CA HIS A 349 9.33 14.98 23.97
C HIS A 349 8.35 14.10 24.77
N PRO A 350 8.74 13.51 25.91
CA PRO A 350 7.86 12.66 26.73
C PRO A 350 6.57 13.37 27.14
N ALA A 351 6.61 14.68 27.44
CA ALA A 351 5.41 15.45 27.77
C ALA A 351 4.42 15.57 26.59
N PHE A 352 4.93 15.65 25.35
CA PHE A 352 4.09 15.64 24.17
C PHE A 352 3.43 14.26 23.98
N ALA A 353 4.21 13.18 24.14
CA ALA A 353 3.68 11.82 24.08
C ALA A 353 2.61 11.55 25.14
N ALA A 354 2.85 11.98 26.38
CA ALA A 354 1.89 11.89 27.47
C ALA A 354 0.62 12.70 27.19
N ALA A 355 0.75 13.90 26.62
CA ALA A 355 -0.41 14.73 26.25
C ALA A 355 -1.25 14.07 25.15
N VAL A 356 -0.63 13.48 24.11
CA VAL A 356 -1.35 12.72 23.08
C VAL A 356 -2.08 11.53 23.69
N ALA A 357 -1.44 10.79 24.60
CA ALA A 357 -2.07 9.66 25.28
C ALA A 357 -3.26 10.10 26.16
N ALA A 358 -3.10 11.20 26.92
CA ALA A 358 -4.15 11.76 27.75
C ALA A 358 -5.34 12.27 26.92
N GLU A 359 -5.08 12.91 25.78
CA GLU A 359 -6.11 13.39 24.87
C GLU A 359 -6.87 12.24 24.21
N ARG A 360 -6.18 11.15 23.84
CA ARG A 360 -6.84 9.90 23.39
C ARG A 360 -7.71 9.28 24.46
N GLN A 361 -7.25 9.28 25.71
CA GLN A 361 -8.01 8.75 26.83
C GLN A 361 -9.25 9.61 27.10
N ARG A 362 -9.13 10.94 27.01
CA ARG A 362 -10.24 11.89 27.12
C ARG A 362 -11.25 11.77 25.99
N ASN A 363 -10.79 11.47 24.77
CA ASN A 363 -11.63 11.31 23.58
C ASN A 363 -12.11 9.87 23.37
N ARG A 364 -11.73 8.94 24.26
CA ARG A 364 -12.19 7.54 24.25
C ARG A 364 -13.71 7.38 24.46
N PRO A 365 -14.38 8.13 25.37
CA PRO A 365 -15.81 7.96 25.63
C PRO A 365 -16.72 8.59 24.56
N GLU A 366 -16.25 9.53 23.74
CA GLU A 366 -17.07 10.20 22.71
C GLU A 366 -17.08 9.50 21.33
N ARG A 367 -16.40 8.35 21.19
CA ARG A 367 -16.53 7.48 20.01
C ARG A 367 -17.21 6.16 20.38
N PRO A 368 -18.54 6.16 20.64
CA PRO A 368 -19.29 4.93 20.91
C PRO A 368 -19.33 3.93 19.74
N GLY A 369 -18.76 4.24 18.57
CA GLY A 369 -18.78 3.39 17.38
C GLY A 369 -17.45 2.78 16.94
N ARG A 370 -16.34 2.95 17.70
CA ARG A 370 -15.10 2.22 17.37
C ARG A 370 -15.25 0.80 17.89
N TYR A 371 -16.01 -0.01 17.14
CA TYR A 371 -16.13 -1.47 17.30
C TYR A 371 -14.77 -1.98 17.76
N GLN A 372 -14.71 -2.43 19.01
CA GLN A 372 -13.63 -3.30 19.43
C GLN A 372 -13.57 -4.35 18.32
N ARG A 373 -12.42 -4.43 17.63
CA ARG A 373 -12.18 -5.57 16.74
C ARG A 373 -12.57 -6.77 17.60
N PRO A 374 -13.57 -7.59 17.26
CA PRO A 374 -13.92 -8.75 18.05
C PRO A 374 -12.59 -9.42 18.33
N GLU A 375 -12.16 -9.37 19.59
CA GLU A 375 -11.07 -10.22 20.05
C GLU A 375 -11.67 -11.57 19.86
N ASP A 376 -11.26 -12.19 18.77
CA ASP A 376 -11.41 -13.58 18.38
C ASP A 376 -12.03 -14.42 19.52
N GLU A 377 -13.34 -14.30 19.71
CA GLU A 377 -14.20 -15.09 20.61
C GLU A 377 -14.43 -16.46 19.95
N TRP A 378 -13.33 -16.99 19.42
CA TRP A 378 -13.17 -18.21 18.66
C TRP A 378 -12.09 -19.10 19.29
N ASP A 379 -11.64 -18.79 20.51
CA ASP A 379 -10.65 -19.58 21.26
C ASP A 379 -11.24 -20.25 22.52
N ASP A 380 -12.55 -20.16 22.71
CA ASP A 380 -13.31 -20.80 23.78
C ASP A 380 -14.27 -21.90 23.29
N TYR A 381 -14.24 -22.25 22.00
CA TYR A 381 -15.06 -23.31 21.42
C TYR A 381 -14.45 -24.72 21.41
N ASP A 382 -13.27 -24.96 22.01
CA ASP A 382 -12.59 -26.27 21.92
C ASP A 382 -12.35 -27.04 23.23
N ASP A 383 -12.73 -26.56 24.42
CA ASP A 383 -12.37 -27.26 25.67
C ASP A 383 -13.52 -27.90 26.48
N GLU A 384 -14.80 -27.66 26.16
CA GLU A 384 -15.90 -28.31 26.90
C GLU A 384 -16.99 -28.91 25.98
N ALA A 385 -17.20 -30.23 26.13
CA ALA A 385 -18.32 -31.05 25.61
C ALA A 385 -18.13 -31.90 24.32
N MET A 386 -16.93 -32.42 24.05
CA MET A 386 -16.80 -33.76 23.42
C MET A 386 -16.63 -34.89 24.45
N GLU A 387 -17.27 -34.76 25.61
CA GLU A 387 -17.58 -35.92 26.43
C GLU A 387 -18.73 -36.74 25.81
N ARG A 388 -18.36 -37.94 25.34
CA ARG A 388 -19.18 -39.16 25.35
C ARG A 388 -20.52 -39.07 24.61
N ARG A 389 -20.48 -39.19 23.28
CA ARG A 389 -21.54 -39.95 22.59
C ARG A 389 -20.95 -41.19 21.95
N GLY A 390 -21.33 -42.32 22.53
CA GLY A 390 -20.97 -43.65 22.08
C GLY A 390 -21.24 -43.82 20.60
N ARG A 391 -20.22 -44.28 19.90
CA ARG A 391 -20.32 -44.83 18.55
C ARG A 391 -21.22 -46.06 18.63
N ALA A 392 -22.47 -45.94 18.20
CA ALA A 392 -23.27 -47.09 17.82
C ALA A 392 -22.75 -47.59 16.45
N PRO A 393 -22.58 -48.91 16.25
CA PRO A 393 -22.25 -49.49 14.94
C PRO A 393 -23.36 -49.17 13.95
N ARG A 394 -22.98 -48.70 12.76
CA ARG A 394 -23.92 -48.43 11.67
C ARG A 394 -23.82 -49.60 10.70
N ASP A 395 -24.64 -50.61 10.94
CA ASP A 395 -24.95 -51.68 10.00
C ASP A 395 -26.06 -51.22 9.03
N ASP A 396 -26.02 -51.83 7.83
CA ASP A 396 -27.08 -51.97 6.83
C ASP A 396 -27.72 -50.72 6.21
N TRP A 397 -27.25 -50.42 5.00
CA TRP A 397 -28.12 -50.00 3.88
C TRP A 397 -27.54 -50.60 2.59
N ASP A 398 -27.72 -51.92 2.45
CA ASP A 398 -28.09 -52.52 1.17
C ASP A 398 -29.56 -52.17 0.94
N ASP A 399 -29.89 -51.55 -0.19
CA ASP A 399 -31.14 -51.75 -0.94
C ASP A 399 -31.08 -50.91 -2.22
N GLU A 400 -30.89 -51.64 -3.32
CA GLU A 400 -31.67 -51.60 -4.56
C GLU A 400 -32.35 -50.27 -4.95
N ASP A 401 -32.01 -49.75 -6.14
CA ASP A 401 -33.02 -49.35 -7.13
C ASP A 401 -32.38 -49.06 -8.50
N ASP A 402 -32.30 -50.13 -9.28
CA ASP A 402 -32.85 -50.26 -10.64
C ASP A 402 -33.15 -48.96 -11.43
N TYR A 403 -32.23 -48.58 -12.32
CA TYR A 403 -32.51 -47.71 -13.48
C TYR A 403 -31.85 -48.24 -14.75
N ASP A 404 -32.28 -49.44 -15.18
CA ASP A 404 -32.07 -49.91 -16.55
C ASP A 404 -33.43 -50.05 -17.27
N ARG A 405 -33.96 -48.94 -17.81
CA ARG A 405 -35.07 -49.02 -18.77
C ARG A 405 -35.09 -47.87 -19.76
N ARG A 406 -34.90 -48.26 -21.04
CA ARG A 406 -35.21 -47.55 -22.30
C ARG A 406 -34.08 -46.72 -22.91
N ALA A 407 -33.35 -47.35 -23.84
CA ALA A 407 -33.38 -46.94 -25.25
C ALA A 407 -32.45 -47.84 -26.09
N ARG A 408 -33.02 -48.79 -26.84
CA ARG A 408 -32.51 -49.30 -28.13
C ARG A 408 -33.46 -50.37 -28.68
N VAL A 409 -34.48 -49.92 -29.41
CA VAL A 409 -35.11 -50.65 -30.50
C VAL A 409 -35.54 -49.58 -31.52
N ASP A 410 -34.70 -49.40 -32.54
CA ASP A 410 -35.03 -49.26 -33.97
C ASP A 410 -33.81 -48.75 -34.75
#